data_AF-A0A2N2JRU7-F1
#
_entry.id   AF-A0A2N2JRU7-F1
#
_cell.length_a   1.000
_cell.length_b   1.000
_cell.length_c   1.000
_cell.angle_alpha   90.00
_cell.angle_beta   90.00
_cell.angle_gamma   90.00
#
_symmetry.space_group_name_H-M   'P 1'
#
loop_
_entity.id
_entity.type
_entity.pdbx_description
1 polymer ?
#
loop_
_entity_poly.entity_id
_entity_poly.type
_entity_poly.pdbx_seq_one_letter_code
_entity_poly.pdbx_strand_id
1 'polypeptide(L)'
;MSSEDGPGLRTTIFLKGCSLACAWCHNPESIAKKFQVHWISARCINCGSCDDVCPNGALTRDESGVHIDRRLCTGCCACVSACPTL
;
A
#
# COMPACT_ATOMS: atom_id res chain seq x y z
N MET A 1 -5.62 -4.09 15.07
CA MET A 1 -6.00 -5.52 14.93
C MET A 1 -6.30 -6.02 16.32
N SER A 2 -7.57 -6.29 16.64
CA SER A 2 -7.96 -6.85 17.94
C SER A 2 -7.53 -8.32 18.01
N SER A 3 -6.82 -8.70 19.07
CA SER A 3 -6.29 -10.05 19.32
C SER A 3 -7.25 -10.96 20.09
N GLU A 4 -8.39 -10.45 20.54
CA GLU A 4 -9.27 -11.14 21.48
C GLU A 4 -10.56 -11.60 20.79
N ASP A 5 -10.52 -12.76 20.11
CA ASP A 5 -11.64 -13.32 19.33
C ASP A 5 -11.86 -14.82 19.65
N GLY A 6 -12.16 -15.16 20.91
CA GLY A 6 -12.71 -16.47 21.32
C GLY A 6 -11.89 -17.73 20.95
N PRO A 7 -12.39 -18.95 21.25
CA PRO A 7 -11.70 -20.19 20.87
C PRO A 7 -11.93 -20.54 19.39
N GLY A 8 -10.85 -20.78 18.64
CA GLY A 8 -10.88 -21.30 17.26
C GLY A 8 -9.89 -20.59 16.32
N LEU A 9 -9.79 -21.08 15.07
CA LEU A 9 -9.06 -20.41 13.99
C LEU A 9 -10.04 -19.57 13.17
N ARG A 10 -9.90 -18.24 13.23
CA ARG A 10 -10.70 -17.32 12.43
C ARG A 10 -9.91 -16.88 11.21
N THR A 11 -10.45 -17.15 10.03
CA THR A 11 -9.96 -16.57 8.77
C THR A 11 -10.92 -15.47 8.33
N THR A 12 -10.42 -14.25 8.18
CA THR A 12 -11.20 -13.11 7.67
C THR A 12 -10.63 -12.68 6.33
N ILE A 13 -11.51 -12.58 5.31
CA ILE A 13 -11.16 -12.08 3.98
C ILE A 13 -11.71 -10.67 3.85
N PHE A 14 -10.84 -9.72 3.50
CA PHE A 14 -11.23 -8.34 3.21
C PHE A 14 -11.18 -8.09 1.70
N LEU A 15 -12.28 -7.58 1.15
CA LEU A 15 -12.38 -7.21 -0.26
C LEU A 15 -12.35 -5.69 -0.39
N LYS A 16 -11.61 -5.23 -1.41
CA LYS A 16 -11.50 -3.82 -1.76
C LYS A 16 -12.63 -3.39 -2.69
N GLY A 17 -13.11 -2.16 -2.57
CA GLY A 17 -14.08 -1.58 -3.51
C GLY A 17 -15.41 -1.14 -2.92
N CYS A 18 -15.40 -0.49 -1.76
CA CYS A 18 -16.62 -0.02 -1.11
C CYS A 18 -17.36 1.03 -1.97
N SER A 19 -18.65 0.82 -2.26
CA SER A 19 -19.48 1.71 -3.09
C SER A 19 -20.00 2.95 -2.35
N LEU A 20 -19.93 2.97 -1.02
CA LEU A 20 -20.59 3.98 -0.20
C LEU A 20 -19.78 5.28 -0.03
N ALA A 21 -18.46 5.24 -0.24
CA ALA A 21 -17.53 6.39 -0.16
C ALA A 21 -17.84 7.41 0.97
N CYS A 22 -18.10 6.90 2.19
CA CYS A 22 -18.56 7.71 3.32
C CYS A 22 -17.59 8.83 3.70
N ALA A 23 -18.12 9.96 4.19
CA ALA A 23 -17.34 11.09 4.68
C ALA A 23 -16.37 10.72 5.83
N TRP A 24 -16.73 9.75 6.67
CA TRP A 24 -15.90 9.22 7.76
C TRP A 24 -15.57 7.74 7.54
N CYS A 25 -14.95 7.42 6.41
CA CYS A 25 -14.53 6.05 6.13
C CYS A 25 -13.44 5.60 7.12
N HIS A 26 -13.63 4.44 7.76
CA HIS A 26 -12.60 3.83 8.62
C HIS A 26 -11.43 3.25 7.80
N ASN A 27 -11.68 2.92 6.53
CA ASN A 27 -10.76 2.26 5.63
C ASN A 27 -10.74 2.95 4.25
N PRO A 28 -10.36 4.24 4.18
CA PRO A 28 -10.39 5.01 2.94
C PRO A 28 -9.49 4.39 1.85
N GLU A 29 -8.40 3.72 2.24
CA GLU A 29 -7.51 2.98 1.34
C GLU A 29 -8.20 1.84 0.61
N SER A 30 -9.31 1.33 1.17
CA SER A 30 -10.07 0.20 0.62
C SER A 30 -11.19 0.61 -0.35
N ILE A 31 -11.40 1.91 -0.58
CA ILE A 31 -12.45 2.40 -1.49
C ILE A 31 -12.12 2.10 -2.96
N ALA A 32 -10.89 2.39 -3.38
CA ALA A 32 -10.51 2.28 -4.79
C ALA A 32 -10.42 0.82 -5.24
N LYS A 33 -11.23 0.38 -6.22
CA LYS A 33 -11.20 -1.01 -6.71
C LYS A 33 -9.88 -1.44 -7.34
N LYS A 34 -9.08 -0.48 -7.83
CA LYS A 34 -7.81 -0.77 -8.52
C LYS A 34 -6.79 -1.43 -7.59
N PHE A 35 -6.01 -2.35 -8.16
CA PHE A 35 -4.80 -2.85 -7.52
C PHE A 35 -3.84 -1.69 -7.24
N GLN A 36 -3.27 -1.67 -6.03
CA GLN A 36 -2.37 -0.60 -5.59
C GLN A 36 -1.25 -1.18 -4.77
N VAL A 37 -0.02 -0.75 -5.07
CA VAL A 37 1.13 -1.01 -4.21
C VAL A 37 0.91 -0.30 -2.88
N HIS A 38 1.14 -1.00 -1.77
CA HIS A 38 1.09 -0.42 -0.44
C HIS A 38 2.52 -0.24 0.08
N TRP A 39 2.81 0.95 0.59
CA TRP A 39 4.08 1.25 1.24
C TRP A 39 3.87 1.23 2.74
N ILE A 40 4.68 0.43 3.45
CA ILE A 40 4.62 0.29 4.90
C ILE A 40 5.88 0.99 5.45
N SER A 41 5.70 2.17 6.02
CA SER A 41 6.80 3.01 6.52
C SER A 41 7.73 2.25 7.46
N ALA A 42 7.16 1.46 8.38
CA ALA A 42 7.91 0.68 9.37
C ALA A 42 8.86 -0.38 8.77
N ARG A 43 8.70 -0.76 7.49
CA ARG A 43 9.60 -1.71 6.80
C ARG A 43 10.64 -1.02 5.93
N CYS A 44 10.49 0.28 5.67
CA CYS A 44 11.33 0.98 4.72
C CYS A 44 12.65 1.40 5.38
N ILE A 45 13.77 1.00 4.78
CA ILE A 45 15.13 1.43 5.20
C ILE A 45 15.66 2.62 4.38
N ASN A 46 14.79 3.27 3.61
CA ASN A 46 15.11 4.42 2.77
C ASN A 46 16.26 4.21 1.74
N CYS A 47 16.41 2.99 1.21
CA CYS A 47 17.51 2.63 0.30
C CYS A 47 17.42 3.26 -1.10
N GLY A 48 16.21 3.60 -1.54
CA GLY A 48 15.98 4.31 -2.81
C GLY A 48 15.86 3.45 -4.07
N SER A 49 16.08 2.13 -4.02
CA SER A 49 16.01 1.26 -5.19
C SER A 49 14.66 1.26 -5.90
N CYS A 50 13.57 1.61 -5.20
CA CYS A 50 12.24 1.69 -5.78
C CYS A 50 12.08 2.87 -6.76
N ASP A 51 12.78 3.98 -6.51
CA ASP A 51 12.68 5.19 -7.33
C ASP A 51 13.35 4.97 -8.69
N ASP A 52 14.53 4.32 -8.69
CA ASP A 52 15.34 4.06 -9.90
C ASP A 52 14.62 3.15 -10.90
N VAL A 53 13.78 2.24 -10.41
CA VAL A 53 13.09 1.24 -11.26
C VAL A 53 11.67 1.65 -11.65
N CYS A 54 11.15 2.79 -11.16
CA CYS A 54 9.78 3.17 -11.43
C CYS A 54 9.64 3.68 -12.88
N PRO A 55 9.00 2.94 -13.79
CA PRO A 55 8.96 3.33 -15.21
C PRO A 55 8.11 4.59 -15.47
N ASN A 56 7.23 4.95 -14.53
CA ASN A 56 6.31 6.07 -14.67
C ASN A 56 6.72 7.29 -13.83
N GLY A 57 7.87 7.24 -13.14
CA GLY A 57 8.27 8.32 -12.21
C GLY A 57 7.23 8.59 -11.12
N ALA A 58 6.52 7.56 -10.66
CA ALA A 58 5.41 7.70 -9.72
C ALA A 58 5.84 7.74 -8.24
N LEU A 59 7.15 7.63 -7.97
CA LEU A 59 7.71 7.58 -6.62
C LEU A 59 8.61 8.80 -6.39
N THR A 60 8.46 9.39 -5.22
CA THR A 60 9.34 10.43 -4.70
C THR A 60 9.75 10.06 -3.28
N ARG A 61 10.92 10.51 -2.85
CA ARG A 61 11.50 10.14 -1.56
C ARG A 61 11.97 11.37 -0.82
N ASP A 62 11.65 11.44 0.47
CA ASP A 62 12.13 12.46 1.40
C ASP A 62 12.50 11.86 2.76
N GLU A 63 12.70 12.70 3.77
CA GLU A 63 13.02 12.28 5.14
C GLU A 63 11.91 11.45 5.81
N SER A 64 10.67 11.60 5.37
CA SER A 64 9.51 10.85 5.88
C SER A 64 9.30 9.51 5.16
N GLY A 65 10.00 9.27 4.05
CA GLY A 65 10.01 8.01 3.32
C GLY A 65 9.57 8.15 1.86
N VAL A 66 8.85 7.14 1.36
CA VAL A 66 8.47 7.05 -0.06
C VAL A 66 7.01 7.49 -0.25
N HIS A 67 6.81 8.46 -1.14
CA HIS A 67 5.51 8.96 -1.55
C HIS A 67 5.15 8.45 -2.95
N ILE A 68 3.93 7.91 -3.08
CA ILE A 68 3.44 7.33 -4.33
C ILE A 68 2.39 8.25 -4.96
N ASP A 69 2.69 8.87 -6.10
CA ASP A 69 1.66 9.55 -6.91
C ASP A 69 0.72 8.49 -7.52
N ARG A 70 -0.48 8.39 -6.97
CA ARG A 70 -1.50 7.41 -7.36
C ARG A 70 -2.10 7.65 -8.75
N ARG A 71 -1.82 8.79 -9.39
CA ARG A 71 -2.23 9.10 -10.76
C ARG A 71 -1.26 8.51 -11.79
N LEU A 72 0.03 8.46 -11.45
CA LEU A 72 1.09 7.92 -12.32
C LEU A 72 1.35 6.42 -12.07
N CYS A 73 1.12 5.95 -10.85
CA CYS A 73 1.33 4.55 -10.49
C CYS A 73 0.27 3.64 -11.14
N THR A 74 0.72 2.73 -12.01
CA THR A 74 -0.14 1.72 -12.66
C THR A 74 -0.25 0.41 -11.89
N GLY A 75 0.48 0.27 -10.78
CA GLY A 75 0.52 -0.99 -10.03
C GLY A 75 1.35 -2.09 -10.71
N CYS A 76 2.34 -1.72 -11.52
CA CYS A 76 3.21 -2.66 -12.24
C CYS A 76 4.19 -3.46 -11.36
N CYS A 77 4.29 -3.13 -10.06
CA CYS A 77 5.12 -3.82 -9.07
C CYS A 77 6.65 -3.82 -9.32
N ALA A 78 7.18 -3.05 -10.27
CA ALA A 78 8.63 -2.95 -10.46
C ALA A 78 9.37 -2.53 -9.17
N CYS A 79 8.83 -1.55 -8.44
CA CYS A 79 9.36 -1.12 -7.16
C CYS A 79 9.26 -2.19 -6.05
N VAL A 80 8.26 -3.08 -6.12
CA VAL A 80 8.13 -4.21 -5.20
C VAL A 80 9.26 -5.18 -5.48
N SER A 81 9.45 -5.60 -6.73
CA SER A 81 10.53 -6.52 -7.10
C SER A 81 11.94 -6.02 -6.74
N ALA A 82 12.17 -4.71 -6.79
CA ALA A 82 13.45 -4.10 -6.42
C ALA A 82 13.62 -3.82 -4.91
N CYS A 83 12.57 -3.93 -4.11
CA CYS A 83 12.62 -3.55 -2.70
C CYS A 83 13.33 -4.64 -1.85
N PRO A 84 14.44 -4.33 -1.17
CA PRO A 84 15.23 -5.34 -0.44
C PRO A 84 14.61 -5.78 0.90
N THR A 85 13.51 -5.16 1.33
CA THR A 85 12.89 -5.37 2.64
C THR A 85 11.46 -5.90 2.55
N LEU A 86 11.14 -6.63 1.48
CA LEU A 86 9.79 -7.18 1.27
C LEU A 86 9.30 -8.03 2.45
#